data_AF-A0A2H9LAK7-F1
#
_entry.id   AF-A0A2H9LAK7-F1
#
_cell.length_a   1.000
_cell.length_b   1.000
_cell.length_c   1.000
_cell.angle_alpha   90.00
_cell.angle_beta   90.00
_cell.angle_gamma   90.00
#
_symmetry.space_group_name_H-M   'P 1'
#
loop_
_entity.id
_entity.type
_entity.pdbx_description
1 polymer ?
#
loop_
_entity_poly.entity_id
_entity_poly.type
_entity_poly.pdbx_seq_one_letter_code
_entity_poly.pdbx_strand_id
1 'polypeptide(L)'
;MVKQIPKIRIKRFLLIFLLVILVAALALFLLARENLYGILHALQGANYLLVLAALAIYVGGTIVWTLRWRVTLSAAGHKVRIRDLFLTIYGGMFINNVTPFTYSGGDPIGRSYLLSKTQKVPFASSFATIITEFVLDVPVYFS
;
A
#
# COMPACT_ATOMS: atom_id res chain seq x y z
N MET A 1 -3.23 -24.07 -33.58
CA MET A 1 -3.08 -23.79 -32.13
C MET A 1 -4.37 -23.19 -31.61
N VAL A 2 -5.23 -23.97 -30.96
CA VAL A 2 -6.49 -23.48 -30.37
C VAL A 2 -6.20 -22.90 -28.99
N LYS A 3 -6.40 -21.59 -28.83
CA LYS A 3 -6.21 -20.86 -27.58
C LYS A 3 -7.30 -21.29 -26.59
N GLN A 4 -6.96 -22.14 -25.62
CA GLN A 4 -7.89 -22.49 -24.54
C GLN A 4 -8.20 -21.24 -23.71
N ILE A 5 -9.45 -20.79 -23.76
CA ILE A 5 -9.94 -19.69 -22.93
C ILE A 5 -10.13 -20.24 -21.51
N PRO A 6 -9.54 -19.63 -20.46
CA PRO A 6 -9.66 -20.14 -19.10
C PRO A 6 -11.13 -20.14 -18.67
N LYS A 7 -11.67 -21.32 -18.29
CA LYS A 7 -13.01 -21.44 -17.70
C LYS A 7 -13.02 -20.77 -16.34
N ILE A 8 -13.55 -19.54 -16.28
CA ILE A 8 -13.79 -18.81 -15.03
C ILE A 8 -14.74 -19.65 -14.17
N ARG A 9 -14.30 -20.03 -12.97
CA ARG A 9 -15.15 -20.74 -11.99
C ARG A 9 -16.14 -19.75 -11.37
N ILE A 10 -17.26 -19.49 -12.04
CA ILE A 10 -18.33 -18.55 -11.64
C ILE A 10 -18.70 -18.68 -10.15
N LYS A 11 -18.79 -19.91 -9.63
CA LYS A 11 -19.12 -20.17 -8.21
C LYS A 11 -18.13 -19.52 -7.24
N ARG A 12 -16.83 -19.53 -7.55
CA ARG A 12 -15.79 -18.94 -6.71
C ARG A 12 -15.85 -17.41 -6.73
N PHE A 13 -16.15 -16.83 -7.89
CA PHE A 13 -16.37 -15.39 -8.02
C PHE A 13 -17.59 -14.92 -7.22
N LEU A 14 -18.72 -15.63 -7.34
CA LEU A 14 -19.93 -15.36 -6.58
C LEU A 14 -19.71 -15.47 -5.06
N LEU A 15 -18.94 -16.47 -4.60
CA LEU A 15 -18.60 -16.62 -3.19
C LEU A 15 -17.76 -15.44 -2.66
N ILE A 16 -16.75 -14.99 -3.41
CA ILE A 16 -15.93 -13.83 -3.02
C ILE A 16 -16.79 -12.57 -2.98
N PHE A 17 -17.65 -12.37 -3.99
CA PHE A 17 -18.54 -11.21 -4.04
C PHE A 17 -19.54 -11.19 -2.88
N LEU A 18 -20.15 -12.34 -2.57
CA LEU A 18 -21.03 -12.48 -1.41
C LEU A 18 -20.30 -12.19 -0.10
N LEU A 19 -19.07 -12.69 0.06
CA LEU A 19 -18.24 -12.44 1.24
C LEU A 19 -17.95 -10.93 1.40
N VAL A 20 -17.58 -10.24 0.32
CA VAL A 20 -17.34 -8.78 0.34
C VAL A 20 -18.59 -8.02 0.76
N ILE A 21 -19.76 -8.37 0.20
CA ILE A 21 -21.04 -7.75 0.58
C ILE A 21 -21.34 -8.01 2.06
N LEU A 22 -21.14 -9.24 2.54
CA LEU A 22 -21.44 -9.60 3.92
C LEU A 22 -20.53 -8.87 4.90
N VAL A 23 -19.23 -8.76 4.60
CA VAL A 23 -18.28 -7.98 5.40
C VAL A 23 -18.65 -6.49 5.41
N ALA A 24 -18.98 -5.92 4.24
CA ALA A 24 -19.41 -4.52 4.15
C ALA A 24 -20.72 -4.26 4.90
N ALA A 25 -21.70 -5.16 4.78
CA ALA A 25 -22.98 -5.06 5.49
C ALA A 25 -22.78 -5.17 7.00
N LEU A 26 -21.91 -6.08 7.46
CA LEU A 26 -21.55 -6.19 8.88
C LEU A 26 -20.87 -4.90 9.38
N ALA A 27 -19.89 -4.36 8.64
CA ALA A 27 -19.23 -3.12 9.00
C ALA A 27 -20.21 -1.94 9.08
N LEU A 28 -21.13 -1.82 8.12
CA LEU A 28 -22.18 -0.80 8.14
C LEU A 28 -23.17 -1.01 9.30
N PHE A 29 -23.54 -2.26 9.60
CA PHE A 29 -24.40 -2.57 10.74
C PHE A 29 -23.76 -2.20 12.07
N LEU A 30 -22.45 -2.46 12.23
CA LEU A 30 -21.68 -2.04 13.40
C LEU A 30 -21.60 -0.51 13.49
N LEU A 31 -21.28 0.18 12.38
CA LEU A 31 -21.23 1.63 12.32
C LEU A 31 -22.59 2.29 12.63
N ALA A 32 -23.69 1.70 12.17
CA ALA A 32 -25.04 2.20 12.42
C ALA A 32 -25.47 2.06 13.89
N ARG A 33 -24.81 1.19 14.66
CA ARG A 33 -25.01 1.06 16.12
C ARG A 33 -24.23 2.11 16.91
N GLU A 34 -23.20 2.69 16.32
CA GLU A 34 -22.39 3.73 16.96
C GLU A 34 -23.05 5.10 16.85
N ASN A 35 -22.82 5.95 17.85
CA ASN A 35 -23.30 7.31 17.82
C ASN A 35 -22.41 8.16 16.89
N LEU A 36 -22.82 8.29 15.62
CA LEU A 36 -22.13 9.12 14.62
C LEU A 36 -21.94 10.58 15.08
N TYR A 37 -22.90 11.14 15.82
CA TYR A 37 -22.76 12.48 16.40
C TYR A 37 -21.66 12.53 17.47
N GLY A 38 -21.53 11.48 18.28
CA GLY A 38 -20.46 11.35 19.26
C GLY A 38 -19.07 11.30 18.62
N ILE A 39 -18.95 10.59 17.50
CA ILE A 39 -17.70 10.52 16.72
C ILE A 39 -17.35 11.90 16.16
N LEU A 40 -18.31 12.61 15.57
CA LEU A 40 -18.11 13.96 15.04
C LEU A 40 -17.71 14.96 16.14
N HIS A 41 -18.35 14.89 17.30
CA HIS A 41 -18.02 15.74 18.44
C HIS A 41 -16.61 15.42 18.98
N ALA A 42 -16.23 14.15 19.03
CA ALA A 42 -14.88 13.75 19.42
C ALA A 42 -13.81 14.26 18.43
N LEU A 43 -14.10 14.27 17.13
CA LEU A 43 -13.22 14.84 16.10
C LEU A 43 -13.08 16.36 16.23
N GLN A 44 -14.15 17.07 16.61
CA GLN A 44 -14.13 18.52 16.85
C GLN A 44 -13.38 18.90 18.13
N GLY A 45 -13.51 18.08 19.18
CA GLY A 45 -12.79 18.25 20.44
C GLY A 45 -11.35 17.73 20.42
N ALA A 46 -10.90 17.16 19.29
CA ALA A 46 -9.57 16.59 19.18
C ALA A 46 -8.49 17.67 19.28
N ASN A 47 -7.39 17.36 19.95
CA ASN A 47 -6.25 18.26 19.99
C ASN A 47 -5.55 18.28 18.62
N TYR A 48 -5.79 19.34 17.85
CA TYR A 48 -5.21 19.53 16.52
C TYR A 48 -3.68 19.55 16.50
N LEU A 49 -3.03 19.91 17.60
CA LEU A 49 -1.58 19.88 17.71
C LEU A 49 -1.06 18.43 17.73
N LEU A 50 -1.78 17.51 18.41
CA LEU A 50 -1.46 16.09 18.38
C LEU A 50 -1.74 15.48 16.99
N VAL A 51 -2.82 15.92 16.32
CA VAL A 51 -3.11 15.49 14.94
C VAL A 51 -2.00 15.92 13.99
N LEU A 52 -1.54 17.16 14.09
CA LEU A 52 -0.44 17.68 13.28
C LEU A 52 0.88 16.96 13.60
N ALA A 53 1.16 16.67 14.87
CA ALA A 53 2.33 15.90 15.28
C ALA A 53 2.30 14.47 14.71
N ALA A 54 1.15 13.80 14.77
CA ALA A 54 0.97 12.48 14.17
C ALA A 54 1.19 12.51 12.64
N LEU A 55 0.66 13.52 11.96
CA LEU A 55 0.88 13.72 10.53
C LEU A 55 2.36 13.97 10.22
N ALA A 56 3.04 14.78 11.03
CA ALA A 56 4.47 15.06 10.85
C ALA A 56 5.32 13.80 11.05
N ILE A 57 5.01 12.98 12.05
CA ILE A 57 5.68 11.69 12.29
C ILE A 57 5.43 10.75 11.10
N TYR A 58 4.20 10.66 10.61
CA TYR A 58 3.85 9.81 9.47
C TYR A 58 4.61 10.20 8.19
N VAL A 59 4.60 11.49 7.86
CA VAL A 59 5.34 12.02 6.70
C VAL A 59 6.84 11.83 6.90
N GLY A 60 7.37 12.10 8.10
CA GLY A 60 8.76 11.90 8.46
C GLY A 60 9.21 10.44 8.29
N GLY A 61 8.42 9.49 8.79
CA GLY A 61 8.66 8.06 8.60
C GLY A 61 8.67 7.67 7.12
N THR A 62 7.78 8.25 6.32
CA THR A 62 7.75 8.02 4.87
C THR A 62 8.98 8.59 4.15
N ILE A 63 9.51 9.73 4.61
CA ILE A 63 10.78 10.28 4.11
C ILE A 63 11.95 9.35 4.44
N VAL A 64 12.04 8.87 5.69
CA VAL A 64 13.08 7.91 6.09
C VAL A 64 13.00 6.64 5.24
N TRP A 65 11.80 6.12 5.01
CA TRP A 65 11.61 4.96 4.12
C TRP A 65 12.06 5.25 2.69
N THR A 66 11.74 6.44 2.16
CA THR A 66 12.19 6.87 0.83
C THR A 66 13.71 6.92 0.72
N LEU A 67 14.38 7.45 1.74
CA LEU A 67 15.84 7.52 1.80
C LEU A 67 16.46 6.12 1.85
N ARG A 68 15.91 5.24 2.68
CA ARG A 68 16.32 3.83 2.76
C ARG A 68 16.22 3.15 1.40
N TRP A 69 15.06 3.28 0.74
CA TRP A 69 14.86 2.66 -0.56
C TRP A 69 15.76 3.24 -1.66
N ARG A 70 16.08 4.54 -1.59
CA ARG A 70 17.06 5.17 -2.49
C ARG A 70 18.43 4.54 -2.37
N VAL A 71 18.87 4.18 -1.16
CA VAL A 71 20.15 3.50 -0.94
C VAL A 71 20.12 2.12 -1.59
N THR A 72 19.06 1.34 -1.38
CA THR A 72 18.88 0.01 -1.99
C THR A 72 18.88 0.07 -3.52
N LEU A 73 18.15 1.02 -4.11
CA LEU A 73 18.14 1.26 -5.57
C LEU A 73 19.49 1.70 -6.11
N SER A 74 20.22 2.53 -5.36
CA SER A 74 21.57 2.98 -5.76
C SER A 74 22.56 1.83 -5.73
N ALA A 75 22.45 0.91 -4.76
CA ALA A 75 23.25 -0.32 -4.72
C ALA A 75 22.94 -1.25 -5.90
N ALA A 76 21.70 -1.24 -6.41
CA ALA A 76 21.30 -1.92 -7.64
C ALA A 76 21.70 -1.16 -8.93
N GLY A 77 22.46 -0.07 -8.84
CA GLY A 77 22.95 0.70 -9.98
C GLY A 77 21.99 1.77 -10.52
N HIS A 78 20.89 2.07 -9.82
CA HIS A 78 19.88 3.04 -10.26
C HIS A 78 19.82 4.27 -9.36
N LYS A 79 20.20 5.42 -9.91
CA LYS A 79 20.13 6.72 -9.22
C LYS A 79 18.82 7.43 -9.57
N VAL A 80 17.92 7.52 -8.59
CA VAL A 80 16.64 8.24 -8.70
C VAL A 80 16.62 9.40 -7.68
N ARG A 81 15.92 10.49 -8.03
CA ARG A 81 15.75 11.63 -7.12
C ARG A 81 14.80 11.26 -5.98
N ILE A 82 15.06 11.80 -4.78
CA ILE A 82 14.24 11.52 -3.58
C ILE A 82 12.76 11.88 -3.83
N ARG A 83 12.49 13.04 -4.45
CA ARG A 83 11.12 13.48 -4.76
C ARG A 83 10.36 12.45 -5.58
N ASP A 84 10.99 11.88 -6.61
CA ASP A 84 10.34 10.93 -7.50
C ASP A 84 10.06 9.60 -6.79
N LEU A 85 11.00 9.15 -5.94
CA LEU A 85 10.80 7.97 -5.09
C LEU A 85 9.70 8.17 -4.05
N PHE A 86 9.63 9.35 -3.43
CA PHE A 86 8.60 9.71 -2.47
C PHE A 86 7.22 9.64 -3.12
N LEU A 87 7.04 10.27 -4.29
CA LEU A 87 5.79 10.20 -5.05
C LEU A 87 5.46 8.77 -5.49
N THR A 88 6.48 7.99 -5.86
CA THR A 88 6.30 6.57 -6.23
C THR A 88 5.81 5.74 -5.05
N ILE A 89 6.32 5.98 -3.83
CA ILE A 89 5.87 5.32 -2.60
C ILE A 89 4.39 5.63 -2.33
N TYR A 90 3.98 6.89 -2.37
CA TYR A 90 2.57 7.25 -2.18
C TYR A 90 1.66 6.70 -3.29
N GLY A 91 2.12 6.67 -4.54
CA GLY A 91 1.40 6.02 -5.63
C GLY A 91 1.24 4.51 -5.42
N GLY A 92 2.29 3.86 -4.91
CA GLY A 92 2.26 2.46 -4.50
C GLY A 92 1.29 2.20 -3.36
N MET A 93 1.33 3.02 -2.31
CA MET A 93 0.38 2.98 -1.20
C MET A 93 -1.06 3.16 -1.70
N PHE A 94 -1.30 4.10 -2.61
CA PHE A 94 -2.62 4.31 -3.20
C PHE A 94 -3.11 3.06 -3.93
N ILE A 95 -2.28 2.45 -4.78
CA ILE A 95 -2.60 1.20 -5.45
C ILE A 95 -2.91 0.11 -4.42
N ASN A 96 -2.07 -0.04 -3.39
CA ASN A 96 -2.27 -1.02 -2.33
C ASN A 96 -3.58 -0.83 -1.57
N ASN A 97 -4.03 0.41 -1.34
CA ASN A 97 -5.29 0.71 -0.66
C ASN A 97 -6.53 0.45 -1.54
N VAL A 98 -6.42 0.64 -2.85
CA VAL A 98 -7.52 0.40 -3.80
C VAL A 98 -7.62 -1.08 -4.16
N THR A 99 -6.50 -1.81 -4.18
CA THR A 99 -6.48 -3.24 -4.51
C THR A 99 -6.84 -4.10 -3.30
N PRO A 100 -7.63 -5.17 -3.47
CA PRO A 100 -7.97 -6.10 -2.38
C PRO A 100 -6.80 -6.99 -1.93
N PHE A 101 -5.59 -6.78 -2.47
CA PHE A 101 -4.35 -7.49 -2.14
C PHE A 101 -3.48 -6.66 -1.19
N THR A 102 -4.10 -6.16 -0.13
CA THR A 102 -3.43 -5.36 0.90
C THR A 102 -2.21 -6.14 1.43
N TYR A 103 -1.03 -5.50 1.39
CA TYR A 103 0.26 -6.02 1.87
C TYR A 103 0.95 -7.13 1.06
N SER A 104 0.28 -7.81 0.14
CA SER A 104 0.83 -9.02 -0.51
C SER A 104 1.11 -8.89 -2.01
N GLY A 105 0.76 -7.75 -2.64
CA GLY A 105 1.11 -7.51 -4.05
C GLY A 105 0.92 -6.09 -4.56
N GLY A 106 0.01 -5.30 -3.97
CA GLY A 106 -0.30 -3.95 -4.44
C GLY A 106 0.88 -2.97 -4.35
N ASP A 107 1.59 -2.95 -3.21
CA ASP A 107 2.75 -2.07 -3.00
C ASP A 107 3.98 -2.46 -3.85
N PRO A 108 4.47 -3.73 -3.84
CA PRO A 108 5.67 -4.09 -4.60
C PRO A 108 5.48 -3.96 -6.10
N ILE A 109 4.35 -4.45 -6.62
CA ILE A 109 4.03 -4.37 -8.05
C ILE A 109 3.74 -2.92 -8.44
N GLY A 110 2.97 -2.19 -7.63
CA GLY A 110 2.62 -0.80 -7.86
C GLY A 110 3.85 0.10 -7.94
N ARG A 111 4.77 0.01 -6.97
CA ARG A 111 5.99 0.82 -6.93
C ARG A 111 6.96 0.47 -8.06
N SER A 112 7.19 -0.82 -8.33
CA SER A 112 8.05 -1.23 -9.45
C SER A 112 7.46 -0.83 -10.80
N TYR A 113 6.14 -0.90 -10.97
CA TYR A 113 5.46 -0.45 -12.18
C TYR A 113 5.60 1.07 -12.36
N LEU A 114 5.25 1.86 -11.34
CA LEU A 114 5.36 3.32 -11.37
C LEU A 114 6.79 3.78 -11.64
N LEU A 115 7.78 3.18 -10.99
CA LEU A 115 9.19 3.52 -11.19
C LEU A 115 9.66 3.16 -12.60
N SER A 116 9.19 2.04 -13.16
CA SER A 116 9.53 1.64 -14.52
C SER A 116 8.99 2.61 -15.57
N LYS A 117 7.80 3.17 -15.33
CA LYS A 117 7.15 4.12 -16.24
C LYS A 117 7.69 5.54 -16.11
N THR A 118 8.06 5.96 -14.92
CA THR A 118 8.45 7.36 -14.64
C THR A 118 9.96 7.59 -14.68
N GLN A 119 10.77 6.58 -14.29
CA GLN A 119 12.21 6.74 -14.07
C GLN A 119 13.07 5.78 -14.92
N LYS A 120 12.47 5.05 -15.87
CA LYS A 120 13.14 4.08 -16.76
C LYS A 120 13.93 2.98 -16.02
N VAL A 121 13.62 2.74 -14.75
CA VAL A 121 14.23 1.65 -13.97
C VAL A 121 13.58 0.33 -14.41
N PRO A 122 14.34 -0.71 -14.79
CA PRO A 122 13.76 -2.00 -15.16
C PRO A 122 12.88 -2.54 -14.03
N PHE A 123 11.68 -3.01 -14.36
CA PHE A 123 10.72 -3.55 -13.39
C PHE A 123 11.36 -4.62 -12.50
N ALA A 124 12.07 -5.58 -13.11
CA ALA A 124 12.71 -6.67 -12.38
C ALA A 124 13.78 -6.17 -11.38
N SER A 125 14.55 -5.15 -11.76
CA SER A 125 15.57 -4.56 -10.87
C SER A 125 14.91 -3.85 -9.69
N SER A 126 13.91 -3.00 -9.94
CA SER A 126 13.15 -2.36 -8.86
C SER A 126 12.47 -3.38 -7.95
N PHE A 127 11.85 -4.41 -8.52
CA PHE A 127 11.15 -5.44 -7.76
C PHE A 127 12.11 -6.22 -6.87
N ALA A 128 13.29 -6.58 -7.37
CA ALA A 128 14.34 -7.23 -6.58
C ALA A 128 14.78 -6.38 -5.38
N THR A 129 14.91 -5.05 -5.55
CA THR A 129 15.23 -4.15 -4.41
C THR A 129 14.15 -4.18 -3.33
N ILE A 130 12.87 -4.23 -3.73
CA ILE A 130 11.75 -4.25 -2.78
C ILE A 130 11.71 -5.60 -2.05
N ILE A 131 11.84 -6.73 -2.76
CA ILE A 131 11.90 -8.05 -2.12
C ILE A 131 13.09 -8.16 -1.16
N THR A 132 14.23 -7.55 -1.50
CA THR A 132 15.38 -7.49 -0.60
C THR A 132 15.05 -6.71 0.67
N GLU A 133 14.34 -5.58 0.58
CA GLU A 133 13.85 -4.87 1.77
C GLU A 133 12.96 -5.76 2.64
N PHE A 134 12.03 -6.54 2.05
CA PHE A 134 11.18 -7.46 2.81
C PHE A 134 12.01 -8.49 3.58
N VAL A 135 12.99 -9.13 2.92
CA VAL A 135 13.86 -10.12 3.56
C VAL A 135 14.68 -9.50 4.70
N LEU A 136 15.13 -8.26 4.53
CA LEU A 136 15.87 -7.53 5.57
C LEU A 136 14.98 -7.07 6.73
N ASP A 137 13.70 -6.79 6.47
CA ASP A 137 12.74 -6.38 7.49
C ASP A 137 12.22 -7.58 8.31
N VAL A 138 12.28 -8.81 7.77
CA VAL A 138 11.81 -10.06 8.44
C VAL A 138 12.34 -10.20 9.88
N PRO A 139 13.64 -10.09 10.19
CA PRO A 139 14.14 -10.23 11.56
C PRO A 139 13.56 -9.19 12.53
N VAL A 140 13.29 -7.97 12.07
CA VAL A 140 12.71 -6.89 12.89
C VAL A 140 11.26 -7.21 13.27
N TYR A 141 10.53 -7.93 12.42
CA TYR A 141 9.17 -8.37 12.74
C TYR A 141 9.12 -9.52 13.77
N PHE A 142 10.22 -10.26 13.93
CA PHE A 142 10.30 -11.41 14.86
C PHE A 142 11.02 -11.10 16.18
N SER A 143 11.53 -9.88 16.35
CA SER A 143 12.19 -9.39 17.58
C SER A 143 11.26 -8.65 18.52
#